data_AF-A0A3B0UY26-F1
#
_entry.id   AF-A0A3B0UY26-F1
#
_cell.length_a   1.000
_cell.length_b   1.000
_cell.length_c   1.000
_cell.angle_alpha   90.00
_cell.angle_beta   90.00
_cell.angle_gamma   90.00
#
_symmetry.space_group_name_H-M   'P 1'
#
loop_
_entity.id
_entity.type
_entity.pdbx_description
1 polymer ?
#
loop_
_entity_poly.entity_id
_entity_poly.type
_entity_poly.pdbx_seq_one_letter_code
_entity_poly.pdbx_strand_id
1 'polypeptide(L)' 'MNEEMSFAELLAESYEEPVKLQAGEKIKARVVRMGRDMVFVDLGGKSEGIFPLSEVTDADGEVTIKEGDDIQVFFLSAEH' A
#
# COMPACT_ATOMS: atom_id res chain seq x y z
N MET A 1 -2.94 15.59 -42.85
CA MET A 1 -2.34 15.66 -41.50
C MET A 1 -2.65 14.32 -40.89
N ASN A 2 -1.63 13.49 -40.69
CA ASN A 2 -1.78 12.05 -40.44
C ASN A 2 -2.36 11.81 -39.05
N GLU A 3 -3.65 11.52 -38.98
CA GLU A 3 -4.28 10.85 -37.84
C GLU A 3 -3.77 9.42 -37.84
N GLU A 4 -2.79 9.10 -36.99
CA GLU A 4 -2.46 7.73 -36.57
C GLU A 4 -1.33 7.86 -35.55
N MET A 5 -1.66 8.33 -34.34
CA MET A 5 -0.91 7.87 -33.17
C MET A 5 -1.03 6.35 -33.21
N SER A 6 0.11 5.67 -33.37
CA SER A 6 0.11 4.22 -33.51
C SER A 6 -0.58 3.61 -32.29
N PHE A 7 -1.32 2.51 -32.47
CA PHE A 7 -1.85 1.73 -31.34
C PHE A 7 -0.75 1.42 -30.30
N ALA A 8 0.51 1.32 -30.74
CA ALA A 8 1.68 1.20 -29.87
C ALA A 8 1.91 2.43 -28.96
N GLU A 9 1.68 3.65 -29.44
CA GLU A 9 1.85 4.89 -28.68
C GLU A 9 0.72 5.08 -27.66
N LEU A 10 -0.53 4.80 -28.05
CA LEU A 10 -1.68 4.86 -27.13
C LEU A 10 -1.62 3.75 -26.06
N LEU A 11 -1.11 2.57 -26.41
CA LEU A 11 -0.90 1.49 -25.45
C LEU A 11 0.23 1.82 -24.48
N ALA A 12 1.30 2.47 -24.95
CA ALA A 12 2.41 2.91 -24.10
C ALA A 12 1.98 3.99 -23.10
N GLU A 13 1.07 4.89 -23.48
CA GLU A 13 0.53 5.92 -22.59
C GLU A 13 -0.50 5.37 -21.58
N SER A 14 -1.21 4.28 -21.91
CA SER A 14 -2.09 3.57 -20.97
C SER A 14 -1.35 2.63 -20.02
N TYR A 15 -0.10 2.28 -20.30
CA TYR A 15 0.80 1.74 -19.29
C TYR A 15 1.22 2.90 -18.39
N GLU A 16 0.31 3.28 -17.49
CA GLU A 16 0.70 3.95 -16.27
C GLU A 16 1.85 3.10 -15.70
N GLU A 17 3.07 3.66 -15.65
CA GLU A 17 4.21 2.96 -15.08
C GLU A 17 3.70 2.33 -13.78
N PRO A 18 3.83 0.99 -13.59
CA PRO A 18 3.37 0.39 -12.36
C PRO A 18 4.00 1.21 -11.27
N VAL A 19 3.20 1.85 -10.41
CA VAL A 19 3.71 2.68 -9.32
C VAL A 19 4.72 1.78 -8.63
N LYS A 20 6.00 2.05 -8.88
CA LYS A 20 7.10 1.19 -8.43
C LYS A 20 7.22 1.53 -6.96
N LEU A 21 6.33 0.97 -6.15
CA LEU A 21 6.46 0.98 -4.71
C LEU A 21 7.79 0.28 -4.44
N GLN A 22 8.80 1.07 -4.13
CA GLN A 22 10.12 0.54 -3.85
C GLN A 22 10.11 -0.06 -2.45
N ALA A 23 10.71 -1.23 -2.32
CA ALA A 23 11.04 -1.78 -1.01
C ALA A 23 11.79 -0.73 -0.18
N GLY A 24 11.27 -0.39 0.99
CA GLY A 24 11.78 0.64 1.89
C GLY A 24 11.13 2.02 1.75
N GLU A 25 10.18 2.22 0.83
CA GLU A 25 9.45 3.49 0.73
C GLU A 25 8.44 3.64 1.89
N LYS A 26 8.38 4.85 2.46
CA LYS A 26 7.38 5.20 3.47
C LYS A 26 6.06 5.54 2.80
N ILE A 27 5.05 4.72 3.04
CA ILE A 27 3.69 4.92 2.56
C ILE A 27 2.82 5.32 3.74
N LYS A 28 1.92 6.29 3.52
CA LYS A 28 0.83 6.55 4.47
C LYS A 28 -0.25 5.50 4.25
N ALA A 29 -0.53 4.73 5.29
CA ALA A 29 -1.53 3.69 5.24
C ALA A 29 -2.61 3.95 6.29
N ARG A 30 -3.85 3.73 5.90
CA ARG A 30 -4.98 3.89 6.80
C ARG A 30 -5.40 2.55 7.35
N VAL A 31 -5.57 2.45 8.67
CA VAL A 31 -6.08 1.23 9.30
C VAL A 31 -7.52 1.04 8.90
N VAL A 32 -7.79 0.04 8.06
CA VAL A 32 -9.16 -0.30 7.63
C VAL A 32 -9.80 -1.27 8.59
N ARG A 33 -9.01 -2.18 9.19
CA ARG A 33 -9.53 -3.18 10.12
C ARG A 33 -8.45 -3.73 11.04
N MET A 34 -8.81 -3.96 12.30
CA MET A 34 -7.98 -4.70 13.26
C MET A 34 -8.60 -6.05 13.61
N GLY A 35 -7.84 -7.12 13.38
CA GLY A 35 -8.16 -8.47 13.84
C GLY A 35 -7.57 -8.75 15.23
N ARG A 36 -7.65 -10.01 15.67
CA ARG A 36 -7.06 -10.46 16.94
C ARG A 36 -5.53 -10.44 16.93
N ASP A 37 -4.94 -10.84 15.82
CA ASP A 37 -3.47 -11.01 15.68
C ASP A 37 -2.92 -10.31 14.43
N MET A 38 -3.79 -9.79 13.56
CA MET A 38 -3.44 -9.17 12.28
C MET A 38 -4.13 -7.82 12.13
N VAL A 39 -3.45 -6.87 11.49
CA VAL A 39 -3.97 -5.56 11.17
C VAL A 39 -3.97 -5.39 9.65
N PHE A 40 -5.08 -4.87 9.14
CA PHE A 40 -5.27 -4.56 7.73
C PHE A 40 -5.19 -3.06 7.55
N VAL A 41 -4.32 -2.64 6.63
CA VAL A 41 -4.14 -1.24 6.27
C VAL A 41 -4.29 -1.05 4.77
N ASP A 42 -4.90 0.06 4.39
CA ASP A 42 -4.99 0.50 3.01
C ASP A 42 -3.79 1.38 2.69
N LEU A 43 -2.98 0.99 1.70
CA LEU A 43 -1.76 1.68 1.27
C LEU A 43 -2.05 2.79 0.22
N GLY A 44 -3.31 3.02 -0.16
CA GLY A 44 -3.68 4.05 -1.13
C GLY A 44 -3.56 3.62 -2.60
N GLY A 45 -3.84 2.35 -2.90
CA GLY A 45 -3.77 1.78 -4.25
C GLY A 45 -4.67 0.55 -4.41
N LYS A 46 -4.25 -0.43 -5.24
CA LYS A 46 -4.90 -1.75 -5.35
C LYS A 46 -4.37 -2.79 -4.36
N SER A 47 -3.44 -2.39 -3.48
CA SER A 47 -2.72 -3.30 -2.60
C SER A 47 -3.05 -2.98 -1.15
N GLU A 48 -3.52 -4.00 -0.43
CA GLU A 48 -3.75 -3.95 1.00
C GLU A 48 -2.47 -4.41 1.72
N GLY A 49 -2.09 -3.71 2.78
CA GLY A 49 -1.01 -4.11 3.67
C GLY A 49 -1.57 -4.94 4.82
N ILE A 50 -0.89 -6.04 5.16
CA ILE A 50 -1.21 -6.84 6.35
C ILE A 50 0.06 -7.03 7.16
N PHE A 51 -0.03 -6.77 8.45
CA PHE A 51 1.06 -7.01 9.40
C PHE A 51 0.50 -7.52 10.73
N PRO A 52 1.30 -8.22 11.55
CA PRO A 52 0.85 -8.72 12.84
C PRO A 52 0.58 -7.57 13.81
N LEU A 53 -0.45 -7.72 14.65
CA LEU A 53 -0.81 -6.75 15.69
C LEU A 53 0.39 -6.44 16.61
N SER A 54 1.31 -7.39 16.79
CA SER A 54 2.53 -7.22 17.58
C SER A 54 3.42 -6.07 17.10
N GLU A 55 3.41 -5.70 15.81
CA GLU A 55 4.16 -4.54 15.28
C GLU A 55 3.62 -3.20 15.80
N VAL A 56 2.35 -3.17 16.22
CA VAL A 56 1.65 -1.99 16.72
C VAL A 56 1.27 -2.09 18.19
N THR A 57 1.69 -3.17 18.84
CA THR A 57 1.52 -3.39 20.26
C THR A 57 2.78 -2.91 20.97
N ASP A 58 2.61 -2.03 21.96
CA ASP A 58 3.73 -1.53 22.76
C ASP A 58 4.25 -2.59 23.74
N ALA A 59 5.34 -2.30 24.46
CA ALA A 59 5.96 -3.20 25.43
C ALA A 59 5.00 -3.59 26.57
N ASP A 60 4.03 -2.72 26.88
CA ASP A 60 2.98 -2.95 27.88
C ASP A 60 1.81 -3.82 27.36
N GLY A 61 1.81 -4.21 26.07
CA GLY A 61 0.73 -5.00 25.49
C GLY A 61 -0.47 -4.18 24.99
N GLU A 62 -0.37 -2.85 24.98
CA GLU A 62 -1.41 -1.96 24.48
C GLU A 62 -1.20 -1.61 23.00
N VAL A 63 -2.27 -1.66 22.21
CA VAL A 63 -2.22 -1.28 20.79
C VAL A 63 -2.19 0.24 20.67
N THR A 64 -1.17 0.78 20.02
CA THR A 64 -0.93 2.23 19.93
C THR A 64 -1.77 2.93 18.86
N ILE A 65 -2.39 2.16 17.97
CA ILE A 65 -3.21 2.64 16.84
C ILE A 65 -4.65 2.11 16.92
N LYS A 66 -5.56 2.69 16.15
CA LYS A 66 -6.98 2.30 16.12
C LYS A 66 -7.48 2.16 14.69
N GLU A 67 -8.60 1.46 14.51
CA GLU A 67 -9.29 1.43 13.22
C GLU A 67 -9.66 2.85 12.77
N GLY A 68 -9.33 3.19 11.53
CA GLY A 68 -9.53 4.51 10.95
C GLY A 68 -8.35 5.47 11.11
N ASP A 69 -7.34 5.12 11.89
CA ASP A 69 -6.13 5.93 12.11
C ASP A 69 -5.17 5.86 10.91
N ASP A 70 -4.36 6.91 10.72
CA ASP A 70 -3.44 7.05 9.58
C ASP A 70 -2.00 6.84 10.07
N ILE A 71 -1.37 5.76 9.63
CA ILE A 71 -0.06 5.32 10.09
C ILE A 71 0.96 5.38 8.96
N GLN A 72 2.24 5.54 9.30
CA GLN A 72 3.31 5.40 8.31
C GLN A 72 3.88 3.99 8.35
N VAL A 73 3.78 3.27 7.24
CA VAL A 73 4.35 1.94 7.08
C VAL A 73 5.42 1.97 6.01
N PHE A 74 6.34 1.02 6.09
CA PHE A 74 7.34 0.82 5.05
C PHE A 74 6.88 -0.31 4.13
N PHE A 75 6.86 -0.06 2.84
CA PHE A 75 6.60 -1.09 1.86
C PHE A 75 7.79 -2.05 1.81
N LEU A 76 7.61 -3.33 2.14
CA LEU A 76 8.72 -4.29 2.14
C LEU A 76 8.91 -4.91 0.77
N SER A 77 7.88 -5.56 0.22
CA SER A 77 7.87 -6.08 -1.14
C SER A 77 6.43 -6.46 -1.52
N ALA A 78 6.06 -6.28 -2.78
CA ALA A 78 4.95 -7.02 -3.36
C ALA A 78 5.52 -8.32 -3.91
N GLU A 79 5.20 -9.44 -3.26
CA GLU A 79 5.42 -10.74 -3.88
C GLU A 79 4.33 -10.93 -4.94
N HIS A 80 4.75 -11.31 -6.15
CA HIS A 80 3.91 -11.44 -7.34
C HIS A 80 3.82 -12.91 -7.76
#